data_AF-A0AAV1LTV7-F1
#
_entry.id   AF-A0AAV1LTV7-F1
#
_cell.length_a   1.000
_cell.length_b   1.000
_cell.length_c   1.000
_cell.angle_alpha   90.00
_cell.angle_beta   90.00
_cell.angle_gamma   90.00
#
_symmetry.space_group_name_H-M   'P 1'
#
loop_
_entity.id
_entity.type
_entity.pdbx_description
1 polymer ?
#
loop_
_entity_poly.entity_id
_entity_poly.type
_entity_poly.pdbx_seq_one_letter_code
_entity_poly.pdbx_strand_id
1 'polypeptide(L)'
;MAASVKIDQLTGDNYDTWKIHMRAILKKNDLWDYVSGAIPKPAKTDAKFAEWCKMDGKAESDILLAVSPSELIALNGLDTSKSIWDKLKSMYQSSGPAREASLLKKLVLTRMQEEDDLRKHIADFFDAVKKLKEIGLVQIVVNFLGIERVKNLALGTQM
;
A
#
# COMPACT_ATOMS: atom_id res chain seq x y z
N MET A 1 10.71 29.15 -6.45
CA MET A 1 10.50 28.07 -5.46
C MET A 1 9.42 27.15 -6.00
N ALA A 2 9.72 25.90 -6.33
CA ALA A 2 8.70 24.95 -6.77
C ALA A 2 7.83 24.56 -5.58
N ALA A 3 6.50 24.60 -5.74
CA ALA A 3 5.59 24.17 -4.69
C ALA A 3 5.87 22.71 -4.31
N SER A 4 6.15 22.48 -3.03
CA SER A 4 6.30 21.13 -2.47
C SER A 4 4.92 20.47 -2.45
N VAL A 5 4.75 19.40 -3.24
CA VAL A 5 3.52 18.61 -3.23
C VAL A 5 3.54 17.79 -1.94
N LYS A 6 2.67 18.14 -0.99
CA LYS A 6 2.55 17.42 0.27
C LYS A 6 1.71 16.18 0.04
N ILE A 7 2.30 15.01 0.29
CA ILE A 7 1.60 13.73 0.30
C ILE A 7 1.53 13.21 1.72
N ASP A 8 0.51 12.42 2.03
CA ASP A 8 0.42 11.74 3.31
C ASP A 8 1.58 10.75 3.43
N GLN A 9 2.14 10.62 4.63
CA GLN A 9 3.18 9.62 4.89
C GLN A 9 2.60 8.20 4.76
N LEU A 10 3.43 7.27 4.33
CA LEU A 10 3.05 5.86 4.29
C LEU A 10 2.82 5.35 5.70
N THR A 11 1.64 4.78 5.89
CA THR A 11 1.21 4.02 7.04
C THR A 11 0.82 2.61 6.58
N GLY A 12 0.51 1.71 7.52
CA GLY A 12 0.13 0.34 7.18
C GLY A 12 -1.17 0.19 6.37
N ASP A 13 -2.00 1.22 6.30
CA ASP A 13 -3.36 1.18 5.74
C ASP A 13 -3.55 2.00 4.45
N ASN A 14 -2.64 2.92 4.14
CA ASN A 14 -2.78 3.84 3.00
C ASN A 14 -1.88 3.51 1.79
N TYR A 15 -1.20 2.36 1.79
CA TYR A 15 -0.18 2.01 0.79
C TYR A 15 -0.65 2.16 -0.66
N ASP A 16 -1.88 1.77 -0.99
CA ASP A 16 -2.36 1.83 -2.38
C ASP A 16 -2.44 3.27 -2.91
N THR A 17 -2.93 4.20 -2.09
CA THR A 17 -2.97 5.64 -2.39
C THR A 17 -1.57 6.24 -2.35
N TRP A 18 -0.80 5.95 -1.31
CA TRP A 18 0.57 6.43 -1.14
C TRP A 18 1.44 6.06 -2.35
N LYS A 19 1.35 4.81 -2.82
CA LYS A 19 2.11 4.30 -3.97
C LYS A 19 1.83 5.11 -5.24
N ILE A 20 0.59 5.52 -5.46
CA ILE A 20 0.21 6.32 -6.64
C ILE A 20 0.84 7.70 -6.54
N HIS A 21 0.71 8.35 -5.38
CA HIS A 21 1.26 9.69 -5.14
C HIS A 21 2.79 9.72 -5.21
N MET A 22 3.45 8.78 -4.53
CA MET A 22 4.91 8.69 -4.52
C MET A 22 5.46 8.43 -5.92
N ARG A 23 4.83 7.53 -6.68
CA ARG A 23 5.21 7.29 -8.08
C ARG A 23 5.05 8.54 -8.94
N ALA A 24 4.01 9.34 -8.73
CA ALA A 24 3.81 10.58 -9.47
C ALA A 24 4.90 11.62 -9.16
N ILE A 25 5.29 11.77 -7.88
CA ILE A 25 6.40 12.65 -7.46
C ILE A 25 7.71 12.20 -8.10
N LEU A 26 8.05 10.92 -8.00
CA LEU A 26 9.30 10.38 -8.56
C LEU A 26 9.36 10.56 -10.07
N LYS A 27 8.24 10.41 -10.78
CA LYS A 27 8.17 10.69 -12.22
C LYS A 27 8.33 12.17 -12.54
N LYS A 28 7.69 13.06 -11.77
CA LYS A 28 7.83 14.52 -11.94
C LYS A 28 9.28 14.98 -11.77
N ASN A 29 10.06 14.26 -10.96
CA ASN A 29 11.46 14.58 -10.66
C ASN A 29 12.47 13.77 -11.51
N ASP A 30 12.02 12.98 -12.51
CA ASP A 30 12.86 12.10 -13.33
C ASP A 30 13.64 11.03 -12.54
N LEU A 31 13.07 10.57 -11.41
CA LEU A 31 13.68 9.61 -10.49
C LEU A 31 13.11 8.19 -10.60
N TRP A 32 11.94 8.02 -11.21
CA TRP A 32 11.23 6.73 -11.24
C TRP A 32 12.04 5.59 -11.90
N ASP A 33 12.89 5.90 -12.86
CA ASP A 33 13.64 4.89 -13.60
C ASP A 33 14.75 4.24 -12.75
N TYR A 34 15.25 4.95 -11.73
CA TYR A 34 16.14 4.39 -10.71
C TYR A 34 15.37 3.43 -9.77
N VAL A 35 14.21 3.86 -9.29
CA VAL A 35 13.35 3.08 -8.38
C VAL A 35 12.81 1.80 -9.04
N SER A 36 12.36 1.90 -10.29
CA SER A 36 11.87 0.74 -11.05
C SER A 36 12.99 -0.21 -11.48
N GLY A 37 14.23 0.27 -11.54
CA GLY A 37 15.39 -0.47 -12.03
C GLY A 37 15.53 -0.45 -13.55
N ALA A 38 14.80 0.42 -14.25
CA ALA A 38 14.99 0.65 -15.69
C ALA A 38 16.40 1.23 -15.98
N ILE A 39 16.94 2.03 -15.06
CA ILE A 39 18.36 2.42 -15.04
C ILE A 39 19.07 1.56 -13.98
N PRO A 40 19.73 0.45 -14.36
CA PRO A 40 20.40 -0.42 -13.40
C PRO A 40 21.63 0.27 -12.79
N LYS A 41 21.96 -0.13 -11.56
CA LYS A 41 23.18 0.33 -10.87
C LYS A 41 24.42 -0.08 -11.69
N PRO A 42 25.22 0.87 -12.18
CA PRO A 42 26.41 0.54 -12.95
C PRO A 42 27.53 0.03 -12.05
N ALA A 43 28.58 -0.55 -12.65
CA ALA A 43 29.78 -0.94 -11.93
C ALA A 43 30.50 0.28 -11.34
N LYS A 44 31.21 0.11 -10.22
CA LYS A 44 31.95 1.21 -9.55
C LYS A 44 33.00 1.88 -10.45
N THR A 45 33.48 1.18 -11.48
CA THR A 45 34.46 1.66 -12.46
C THR A 45 33.84 2.47 -13.60
N ASP A 46 32.51 2.47 -13.72
CA ASP A 46 31.80 3.21 -14.77
C ASP A 46 31.77 4.71 -14.44
N ALA A 47 32.03 5.56 -15.43
CA ALA A 47 31.96 7.01 -15.29
C ALA A 47 30.57 7.50 -14.83
N LYS A 48 29.50 6.74 -15.09
CA LYS A 48 28.13 7.05 -14.68
C LYS A 48 27.82 6.68 -13.22
N PHE A 49 28.70 5.95 -12.53
CA PHE A 49 28.44 5.46 -11.17
C PHE A 49 28.15 6.58 -10.17
N ALA A 50 28.94 7.65 -10.19
CA ALA A 50 28.76 8.77 -9.27
C ALA A 50 27.41 9.48 -9.48
N GLU A 51 27.03 9.74 -10.74
CA GLU A 51 25.76 10.38 -11.05
C GLU A 51 24.58 9.46 -10.74
N TRP A 52 24.72 8.15 -11.00
CA TRP A 52 23.70 7.17 -10.63
C TRP A 52 23.44 7.17 -9.12
N CYS A 53 24.50 7.10 -8.30
CA CYS A 53 24.38 7.11 -6.84
C CYS A 53 23.73 8.40 -6.33
N LYS A 54 24.06 9.55 -6.92
CA LYS A 54 23.46 10.84 -6.57
C LYS A 54 21.96 10.88 -6.87
N MET A 55 21.54 10.37 -8.03
CA MET A 55 20.14 10.37 -8.44
C MET A 55 19.32 9.32 -7.68
N ASP A 56 19.87 8.13 -7.47
CA ASP A 56 19.26 7.09 -6.62
C ASP A 56 19.10 7.57 -5.18
N GLY A 57 20.11 8.25 -4.62
CA GLY A 57 20.05 8.81 -3.26
C GLY A 57 18.97 9.90 -3.09
N LYS A 58 18.66 10.66 -4.15
CA LYS A 58 17.51 11.57 -4.13
C LYS A 58 16.19 10.81 -4.09
N ALA A 59 16.07 9.77 -4.93
CA ALA A 59 14.87 8.94 -4.98
C ALA A 59 14.63 8.21 -3.65
N GLU A 60 15.69 7.69 -3.05
CA GLU A 60 15.70 7.11 -1.71
C GLU A 60 15.22 8.14 -0.68
N SER A 61 15.80 9.34 -0.66
CA SER A 61 15.44 10.40 0.30
C SER A 61 13.96 10.78 0.16
N ASP A 62 13.48 10.97 -1.07
CA ASP A 62 12.08 11.29 -1.34
C ASP A 62 11.13 10.20 -0.81
N ILE A 63 11.48 8.92 -0.97
CA ILE A 63 10.69 7.80 -0.45
C ILE A 63 10.73 7.79 1.08
N LEU A 64 11.91 7.82 1.69
CA LEU A 64 12.06 7.71 3.16
C LEU A 64 11.37 8.84 3.91
N LEU A 65 11.45 10.08 3.39
CA LEU A 65 10.76 11.24 3.98
C LEU A 65 9.23 11.12 3.89
N ALA A 66 8.74 10.36 2.92
CA ALA A 66 7.33 10.06 2.74
C ALA A 66 6.87 8.81 3.49
N VAL A 67 7.68 8.20 4.37
CA VAL A 67 7.31 7.04 5.19
C VAL A 67 7.20 7.45 6.66
N SER A 68 6.21 6.92 7.37
CA SER A 68 6.04 7.23 8.80
C SER A 68 7.16 6.60 9.65
N PRO A 69 7.49 7.17 10.81
CA PRO A 69 8.55 6.63 11.67
C PRO A 69 8.36 5.16 12.09
N SER A 70 7.11 4.68 12.22
CA SER A 70 6.83 3.29 12.61
C SER A 70 7.24 2.29 11.53
N GLU A 71 7.12 2.67 10.26
CA GLU A 71 7.42 1.78 9.14
C GLU A 71 8.91 1.83 8.74
N LEU A 72 9.62 2.93 9.06
CA LEU A 72 11.06 3.09 8.73
C LEU A 72 11.95 1.99 9.32
N ILE A 73 11.57 1.41 10.46
CA ILE A 73 12.33 0.34 11.12
C ILE A 73 12.54 -0.85 10.18
N ALA A 74 11.54 -1.16 9.34
CA ALA A 74 11.59 -2.27 8.40
C ALA A 74 12.48 -2.02 7.16
N LEU A 75 12.95 -0.78 6.98
CA LEU A 75 13.76 -0.33 5.84
C LEU A 75 15.24 -0.17 6.17
N ASN A 76 15.63 -0.40 7.43
CA ASN A 76 17.00 -0.22 7.87
C ASN A 76 17.98 -1.11 7.09
N GLY A 77 19.09 -0.52 6.63
CA GLY A 77 20.15 -1.22 5.89
C GLY A 77 19.86 -1.50 4.41
N LEU A 78 18.83 -0.86 3.82
CA LEU A 78 18.58 -0.93 2.38
C LEU A 78 19.26 0.24 1.67
N ASP A 79 20.20 -0.05 0.77
CA ASP A 79 21.11 0.95 0.19
C ASP A 79 20.70 1.48 -1.21
N THR A 80 19.49 1.17 -1.66
CA THR A 80 19.01 1.67 -2.96
C THR A 80 17.52 1.98 -2.92
N SER A 81 17.11 3.01 -3.66
CA SER A 81 15.68 3.39 -3.77
C SER A 81 14.81 2.23 -4.26
N LYS A 82 15.34 1.41 -5.18
CA LYS A 82 14.70 0.18 -5.66
C LYS A 82 14.48 -0.84 -4.54
N SER A 83 15.50 -1.13 -3.75
CA SER A 83 15.39 -2.10 -2.65
C SER A 83 14.36 -1.67 -1.61
N ILE A 84 14.31 -0.37 -1.29
CA ILE A 84 13.30 0.22 -0.40
C ILE A 84 11.90 0.05 -1.00
N TRP A 85 11.72 0.44 -2.26
CA TRP A 85 10.43 0.33 -2.94
C TRP A 85 9.92 -1.12 -3.00
N ASP A 86 10.80 -2.07 -3.34
CA ASP A 86 10.47 -3.49 -3.42
C ASP A 86 10.15 -4.07 -2.03
N LYS A 87 10.84 -3.63 -0.97
CA LYS A 87 10.51 -4.01 0.43
C LYS A 87 9.13 -3.51 0.83
N LEU A 88 8.82 -2.23 0.60
CA LEU A 88 7.50 -1.66 0.88
C LEU A 88 6.41 -2.39 0.09
N LYS A 89 6.65 -2.65 -1.19
CA LYS A 89 5.75 -3.45 -2.04
C LYS A 89 5.54 -4.85 -1.48
N SER A 90 6.58 -5.53 -1.01
CA SER A 90 6.45 -6.85 -0.39
C SER A 90 5.65 -6.79 0.91
N MET A 91 5.79 -5.73 1.71
CA MET A 91 5.08 -5.62 3.00
C MET A 91 3.59 -5.36 2.80
N TYR A 92 3.21 -4.44 1.92
CA TYR A 92 1.82 -3.96 1.84
C TYR A 92 1.08 -4.41 0.58
N GLN A 93 1.79 -4.76 -0.49
CA GLN A 93 1.17 -5.28 -1.71
C GLN A 93 1.00 -6.80 -1.68
N SER A 94 1.73 -7.51 -0.80
CA SER A 94 1.59 -8.98 -0.69
C SER A 94 0.19 -9.36 -0.21
N SER A 95 -0.34 -10.44 -0.78
CA SER A 95 -1.59 -11.07 -0.39
C SER A 95 -1.42 -12.00 0.82
N GLY A 96 -0.45 -11.70 1.70
CA GLY A 96 -0.07 -12.59 2.80
C GLY A 96 -0.99 -12.49 4.02
N PRO A 97 -0.87 -13.43 4.99
CA PRO A 97 -1.74 -13.51 6.17
C PRO A 97 -1.80 -12.22 7.01
N ALA A 98 -0.74 -11.42 7.01
CA ALA A 98 -0.71 -10.13 7.72
C ALA A 98 -1.63 -9.09 7.06
N ARG A 99 -1.69 -9.04 5.72
CA ARG A 99 -2.59 -8.16 4.98
C ARG A 99 -4.03 -8.62 5.14
N GLU A 100 -4.27 -9.93 5.11
CA GLU A 100 -5.57 -10.52 5.40
C GLU A 100 -6.06 -10.13 6.81
N ALA A 101 -5.23 -10.34 7.84
CA ALA A 101 -5.56 -10.00 9.22
C ALA A 101 -5.80 -8.49 9.40
N SER A 102 -5.01 -7.63 8.75
CA SER A 102 -5.20 -6.17 8.75
C SER A 102 -6.54 -5.77 8.13
N LEU A 103 -6.87 -6.31 6.95
CA LEU A 103 -8.13 -6.02 6.26
C LEU A 103 -9.34 -6.56 7.02
N LEU A 104 -9.24 -7.77 7.60
CA LEU A 104 -10.27 -8.34 8.47
C LEU A 104 -10.42 -7.51 9.75
N LYS A 105 -9.33 -7.10 10.38
CA LYS A 105 -9.36 -6.20 11.54
C LYS A 105 -10.08 -4.90 11.21
N LYS A 106 -9.80 -4.30 10.05
CA LYS A 106 -10.50 -3.09 9.57
C LYS A 106 -11.99 -3.36 9.35
N LEU A 107 -12.37 -4.48 8.72
CA LEU A 107 -13.79 -4.83 8.54
C LEU A 107 -14.54 -5.08 9.85
N VAL A 108 -13.91 -5.78 10.81
CA VAL A 108 -14.59 -6.25 12.03
C VAL A 108 -14.59 -5.19 13.13
N LEU A 109 -13.52 -4.40 13.25
CA LEU A 109 -13.34 -3.48 14.36
C LEU A 109 -13.72 -2.03 14.03
N THR A 110 -13.80 -1.64 12.75
CA THR A 110 -14.19 -0.27 12.41
C THR A 110 -15.70 -0.10 12.60
N ARG A 111 -16.08 0.58 13.69
CA ARG A 111 -17.45 1.01 13.96
C ARG A 111 -17.60 2.49 13.64
N MET A 112 -18.61 2.83 12.86
CA MET A 112 -18.98 4.22 12.60
C MET A 112 -19.41 4.90 13.89
N GLN A 113 -18.80 6.03 14.22
CA GLN A 113 -19.21 6.90 15.33
C GLN A 113 -20.24 7.94 14.85
N GLU A 114 -20.95 8.60 15.77
CA GLU A 114 -21.99 9.59 15.43
C GLU A 114 -21.45 10.78 14.59
N GLU A 115 -20.16 11.08 14.70
CA GLU A 115 -19.51 12.18 13.97
C GLU A 115 -18.77 11.75 12.70
N ASP A 116 -18.77 10.46 12.36
CA ASP A 116 -18.07 9.96 11.17
C ASP A 116 -18.80 10.30 9.86
N ASP A 117 -18.05 10.60 8.80
CA ASP A 117 -18.58 10.72 7.46
C ASP A 117 -19.03 9.33 6.93
N LEU A 118 -20.34 9.15 6.81
CA LEU A 118 -20.96 7.92 6.31
C LEU A 118 -20.44 7.49 4.93
N ARG A 119 -20.22 8.44 4.00
CA ARG A 119 -19.75 8.12 2.65
C ARG A 119 -18.32 7.61 2.68
N LYS A 120 -17.46 8.24 3.49
CA LYS A 120 -16.08 7.78 3.72
C LYS A 120 -16.07 6.38 4.35
N HIS A 121 -16.89 6.17 5.38
CA HIS A 121 -16.99 4.88 6.07
C HIS A 121 -17.43 3.75 5.11
N ILE A 122 -18.45 4.00 4.28
CA ILE A 122 -18.90 3.04 3.26
C ILE A 122 -17.79 2.76 2.22
N ALA A 123 -17.08 3.80 1.75
CA ALA A 123 -15.99 3.63 0.80
C ALA A 123 -14.85 2.78 1.38
N ASP A 124 -14.45 3.05 2.62
CA ASP A 124 -13.41 2.29 3.33
C ASP A 124 -13.81 0.82 3.53
N PHE A 125 -15.08 0.55 3.84
CA PHE A 125 -15.61 -0.80 3.99
C PHE A 125 -15.54 -1.58 2.66
N PHE A 126 -16.05 -1.01 1.58
CA PHE A 126 -16.03 -1.68 0.28
C PHE A 126 -14.62 -1.86 -0.30
N ASP A 127 -13.71 -0.91 -0.05
CA ASP A 127 -12.30 -1.05 -0.42
C ASP A 127 -11.64 -2.23 0.29
N ALA A 128 -11.90 -2.40 1.59
CA ALA A 128 -11.40 -3.56 2.35
C ALA A 128 -11.98 -4.89 1.84
N VAL A 129 -13.28 -4.96 1.54
CA VAL A 129 -13.92 -6.14 0.93
C VAL A 129 -13.30 -6.47 -0.43
N LYS A 130 -13.10 -5.45 -1.28
CA LYS A 130 -12.48 -5.63 -2.60
C LYS A 130 -11.07 -6.21 -2.47
N LYS A 131 -10.24 -5.66 -1.57
CA LYS A 131 -8.88 -6.15 -1.33
C LYS A 131 -8.84 -7.59 -0.82
N LEU A 132 -9.75 -7.98 0.07
CA LEU A 132 -9.86 -9.37 0.52
C LEU A 132 -10.26 -10.33 -0.60
N LYS A 133 -11.14 -9.88 -1.51
CA LYS A 133 -11.51 -10.66 -2.69
C LYS A 133 -10.33 -10.85 -3.64
N GLU A 134 -9.53 -9.80 -3.87
CA GLU A 134 -8.33 -9.86 -4.71
C GLU A 134 -7.24 -10.78 -4.15
N ILE A 135 -7.21 -10.97 -2.82
CA ILE A 135 -6.29 -11.88 -2.13
C ILE A 135 -6.73 -13.36 -2.23
N GLY A 136 -7.97 -13.64 -2.62
CA GLY A 136 -8.48 -15.01 -2.78
C GLY A 136 -9.23 -15.57 -1.58
N LEU A 137 -9.51 -14.76 -0.55
CA LEU A 137 -10.34 -15.14 0.60
C LEU A 137 -11.85 -15.08 0.29
N VAL A 138 -12.27 -15.71 -0.81
CA VAL A 138 -13.67 -15.75 -1.26
C VAL A 138 -14.60 -16.39 -0.21
N GLN A 139 -14.08 -17.29 0.63
CA GLN A 139 -14.90 -18.03 1.60
C GLN A 139 -15.26 -17.22 2.87
N ILE A 140 -14.42 -16.29 3.32
CA ILE A 140 -14.66 -15.56 4.58
C ILE A 140 -15.74 -14.48 4.37
N VAL A 141 -15.71 -13.76 3.24
CA VAL A 141 -16.67 -12.69 2.97
C VAL A 141 -18.09 -13.24 2.75
N VAL A 142 -18.22 -14.41 2.10
CA VAL A 142 -19.52 -15.09 1.92
C VAL A 142 -20.11 -15.54 3.27
N ASN A 143 -19.27 -16.03 4.17
CA ASN A 143 -19.69 -16.42 5.53
C ASN A 143 -20.03 -15.19 6.40
N PHE A 144 -19.27 -14.10 6.29
CA PHE A 144 -19.47 -12.88 7.08
C PHE A 144 -20.70 -12.07 6.65
N LEU A 145 -21.01 -12.04 5.34
CA LEU A 145 -22.19 -11.36 4.80
C LEU A 145 -23.49 -12.18 4.93
N GLY A 146 -23.43 -13.39 5.49
CA GLY A 146 -24.63 -14.18 5.81
C GLY A 146 -25.50 -14.55 4.61
N ILE A 147 -24.99 -14.48 3.38
CA ILE A 147 -25.79 -14.74 2.16
C ILE A 147 -26.26 -16.21 2.11
N GLU A 148 -25.57 -17.14 2.77
CA GLU A 148 -26.05 -18.51 2.95
C GLU A 148 -27.15 -18.66 4.02
N ARG A 149 -27.16 -17.82 5.07
CA ARG A 149 -28.24 -17.85 6.08
C ARG A 149 -29.56 -17.34 5.50
N VAL A 150 -29.52 -16.33 4.64
CA VAL A 150 -30.73 -15.79 3.99
C VAL A 150 -31.34 -16.79 3.00
N LYS A 151 -30.53 -17.57 2.29
CA LYS A 151 -31.03 -18.64 1.40
C LYS A 151 -31.72 -19.78 2.16
N ASN A 152 -31.17 -20.20 3.30
CA ASN A 152 -31.75 -21.28 4.11
C ASN A 152 -33.01 -20.84 4.89
N LEU A 153 -33.14 -19.56 5.22
CA LEU A 153 -34.37 -19.00 5.80
C LEU A 153 -35.51 -18.87 4.77
N ALA A 154 -35.21 -18.63 3.49
CA ALA A 154 -36.22 -18.56 2.44
C ALA A 154 -36.71 -19.95 1.96
N LEU A 155 -35.89 -20.99 2.08
CA LEU A 155 -36.23 -22.36 1.66
C LEU A 155 -36.84 -23.21 2.78
N GLY A 156 -36.69 -22.81 4.04
CA GLY A 156 -37.22 -23.52 5.22
C GLY A 156 -38.69 -23.25 5.55
N THR A 157 -39.39 -22.40 4.78
CA THR A 157 -40.81 -22.05 5.00
C THR A 157 -41.77 -22.79 4.05
N GLN A 158 -41.29 -23.80 3.32
CA GLN A 158 -42.11 -24.63 2.41
C GLN A 158 -42.18 -26.12 2.80
N MET A 159 -41.99 -26.47 4.07
CA MET A 159 -42.39 -27.78 4.61
C MET A 159 -43.29 -27.63 5.82
#